data_AF-A0A1Z3ML08-F1
#
_entry.id   AF-A0A1Z3ML08-F1
#
_cell.length_a   1.000
_cell.length_b   1.000
_cell.length_c   1.000
_cell.angle_alpha   90.00
_cell.angle_beta   90.00
_cell.angle_gamma   90.00
#
_symmetry.space_group_name_H-M   'P 1'
#
loop_
_entity.id
_entity.type
_entity.pdbx_description
1 polymer ?
#
loop_
_entity_poly.entity_id
_entity_poly.type
_entity_poly.pdbx_seq_one_letter_code
_entity_poly.pdbx_strand_id
1 'polypeptide(L)'
;MFQTNPFYRGLSNLSIVRKAIVDYGIEFPFAYRIVHSHHADVPDHSLIGEVCVFNEEVAFVFRGDPAPVAPEDLVNTDHGTVRSIIYEITGKCGDAPVHVGDYETREQAQAIVDAVQFHTGTFSRCWEGEPQNSEKIVR
;
A
#
# COMPACT_ATOMS: atom_id res chain seq x y z
N MET A 1 14.86 -21.44 19.67
CA MET A 1 14.55 -22.08 18.38
C MET A 1 13.17 -21.62 17.98
N PHE A 2 13.05 -20.65 17.05
CA PHE A 2 11.75 -20.22 16.55
C PHE A 2 11.22 -21.30 15.63
N GLN A 3 10.32 -22.14 16.15
CA GLN A 3 9.56 -23.08 15.37
C GLN A 3 8.73 -22.25 14.36
N THR A 4 9.21 -22.17 13.12
CA THR A 4 8.56 -21.41 12.05
C THR A 4 7.31 -22.19 11.68
N ASN A 5 6.14 -21.69 12.09
CA ASN A 5 4.87 -22.32 11.77
C ASN A 5 4.72 -22.38 10.25
N PRO A 6 4.68 -23.57 9.63
CA PRO A 6 4.55 -23.71 8.18
C PRO A 6 3.19 -23.22 7.65
N PHE A 7 2.24 -22.92 8.54
CA PHE A 7 0.95 -22.30 8.24
C PHE A 7 0.92 -20.80 8.57
N TYR A 8 2.03 -20.18 8.98
CA TYR A 8 2.08 -18.74 9.08
C TYR A 8 1.92 -18.19 7.66
N ARG A 9 0.67 -17.86 7.32
CA ARG A 9 0.32 -17.31 6.02
C ARG A 9 1.14 -16.03 5.88
N GLY A 10 1.81 -15.90 4.73
CA GLY A 10 2.58 -14.71 4.41
C GLY A 10 1.68 -13.48 4.28
N LEU A 11 2.10 -12.53 3.44
CA LEU A 11 1.31 -11.33 3.18
C LEU A 11 -0.11 -11.69 2.71
N SER A 12 -1.10 -11.10 3.37
CA SER A 12 -2.53 -11.29 3.07
C SER A 12 -3.27 -9.96 3.21
N ASN A 13 -4.53 -9.91 2.75
CA ASN A 13 -5.38 -8.71 2.78
C ASN A 13 -4.70 -7.46 2.21
N LEU A 14 -4.03 -7.62 1.06
CA LEU A 14 -3.38 -6.51 0.39
C LEU A 14 -4.40 -5.47 -0.09
N SER A 15 -4.12 -4.20 0.14
CA SER A 15 -4.90 -3.07 -0.35
C SER A 15 -3.99 -1.96 -0.84
N ILE A 16 -4.44 -1.27 -1.89
CA ILE A 16 -3.73 -0.13 -2.47
C ILE A 16 -4.44 1.14 -2.02
N VAL A 17 -3.70 2.07 -1.42
CA VAL A 17 -4.18 3.35 -0.93
C VAL A 17 -3.47 4.48 -1.67
N ARG A 18 -4.24 5.36 -2.31
CA ARG A 18 -3.71 6.54 -2.99
C ARG A 18 -3.41 7.64 -1.96
N LYS A 19 -2.17 8.09 -1.88
CA LYS A 19 -1.71 9.12 -0.94
C LYS A 19 -1.14 10.33 -1.65
N ALA A 20 -1.44 11.51 -1.12
CA ALA A 20 -0.78 12.76 -1.45
C ALA A 20 0.42 12.98 -0.52
N ILE A 21 1.54 13.38 -1.11
CA ILE A 21 2.69 13.93 -0.40
C ILE A 21 2.47 15.44 -0.34
N VAL A 22 2.18 15.95 0.84
CA VAL A 22 1.87 17.35 1.09
C VAL A 22 3.10 18.09 1.61
N ASP A 23 3.44 19.18 0.94
CA ASP A 23 4.43 20.16 1.36
C ASP A 23 3.70 21.31 2.07
N TYR A 24 4.01 21.53 3.36
CA TYR A 24 3.32 22.51 4.21
C TYR A 24 4.29 23.42 4.98
N GLY A 25 5.57 23.43 4.60
CA GLY A 25 6.56 24.33 5.20
C GLY A 25 8.00 23.81 5.12
N ILE A 26 8.95 24.74 5.14
CA ILE A 26 10.38 24.47 4.93
C ILE A 26 11.01 23.69 6.09
N GLU A 27 10.44 23.79 7.30
CA GLU A 27 11.00 23.19 8.53
C GLU A 27 10.44 21.80 8.86
N PHE A 28 9.44 21.31 8.12
CA PHE A 28 8.73 20.07 8.45
C PHE A 28 8.92 18.99 7.39
N PRO A 29 8.97 17.70 7.78
CA PRO A 29 8.93 16.61 6.83
C PRO A 29 7.59 16.59 6.09
N PHE A 30 7.57 16.10 4.84
CA PHE A 30 6.34 15.99 4.07
C PHE A 30 5.27 15.17 4.81
N ALA A 31 4.02 15.59 4.68
CA ALA A 31 2.88 14.87 5.21
C ALA A 31 2.36 13.87 4.15
N TYR A 32 2.27 12.61 4.51
CA TYR A 32 1.66 11.56 3.68
C TYR A 32 0.22 11.40 4.10
N ARG A 33 -0.73 11.75 3.23
CA ARG A 33 -2.16 11.77 3.54
C ARG A 33 -2.97 11.06 2.49
N ILE A 34 -4.03 10.37 2.88
CA ILE A 34 -4.93 9.70 1.95
C ILE A 34 -5.62 10.77 1.10
N VAL A 35 -5.66 10.57 -0.21
CA VAL A 35 -6.41 11.45 -1.10
C VAL A 35 -7.90 11.30 -0.79
N HIS A 36 -8.57 12.40 -0.48
CA HIS A 36 -9.99 12.39 -0.14
C HIS A 36 -10.84 11.75 -1.26
N SER A 37 -11.89 11.02 -0.87
CA SER A 37 -12.74 10.24 -1.79
C SER A 37 -13.39 11.06 -2.90
N HIS A 38 -13.61 12.36 -2.66
CA HIS A 38 -14.08 13.31 -3.68
C HIS A 38 -13.15 13.41 -4.90
N HIS A 39 -11.87 13.06 -4.75
CA HIS A 39 -10.89 13.06 -5.83
C HIS A 39 -10.59 11.66 -6.38
N ALA A 40 -11.40 10.64 -6.06
CA ALA A 40 -11.15 9.26 -6.48
C ALA A 40 -10.98 9.11 -8.01
N ASP A 41 -11.80 9.80 -8.78
CA ASP A 41 -11.79 9.76 -10.25
C ASP A 41 -10.89 10.84 -10.88
N VAL A 42 -10.31 11.72 -10.07
CA VAL A 42 -9.45 12.80 -10.55
C VAL A 42 -8.05 12.24 -10.83
N PRO A 43 -7.45 12.47 -12.02
CA PRO A 43 -6.14 11.91 -12.33
C PRO A 43 -5.00 12.54 -11.51
N ASP A 44 -3.89 11.81 -11.33
CA ASP A 44 -2.78 12.23 -10.44
C ASP A 44 -2.14 13.57 -10.83
N HIS A 45 -1.81 13.74 -12.11
CA HIS A 45 -1.20 14.97 -12.66
C HIS A 45 -2.02 16.23 -12.39
N SER A 46 -3.31 16.03 -12.14
CA SER A 46 -4.32 17.05 -11.95
C SER A 46 -4.37 17.52 -10.48
N LEU A 47 -3.86 16.72 -9.55
CA LEU A 47 -3.78 17.06 -8.13
C LEU A 47 -2.42 17.64 -7.75
N ILE A 48 -1.36 17.26 -8.48
CA ILE A 48 0.01 17.69 -8.23
C ILE A 48 0.14 19.19 -8.52
N GLY A 49 0.72 19.92 -7.56
CA GLY A 49 0.93 21.37 -7.60
C GLY A 49 -0.24 22.20 -7.07
N GLU A 50 -1.38 21.57 -6.79
CA GLU A 50 -2.56 22.27 -6.30
C GLU A 50 -2.53 22.49 -4.77
N VAL A 51 -3.22 23.55 -4.34
CA VAL A 51 -3.40 23.87 -2.92
C VAL A 51 -4.39 22.88 -2.31
N CYS A 52 -4.08 22.41 -1.10
CA CYS A 52 -4.91 21.48 -0.36
C CYS A 52 -5.07 21.91 1.10
N VAL A 53 -6.13 21.43 1.72
CA VAL A 53 -6.26 21.31 3.17
C VAL A 53 -6.12 19.85 3.57
N PHE A 54 -5.49 19.61 4.70
CA PHE A 54 -5.27 18.25 5.18
C PHE A 54 -5.32 18.22 6.70
N ASN A 55 -5.69 17.07 7.24
CA ASN A 55 -5.58 16.77 8.68
C ASN A 55 -4.57 15.64 8.89
N GLU A 56 -4.64 14.87 9.97
CA GLU A 56 -3.71 13.77 10.23
C GLU A 56 -3.87 12.58 9.26
N GLU A 57 -5.04 12.42 8.64
CA GLU A 57 -5.41 11.22 7.86
C GLU A 57 -5.57 11.52 6.36
N VAL A 58 -6.31 12.58 6.03
CA VAL A 58 -6.79 12.87 4.67
C VAL A 58 -6.32 14.24 4.17
N ALA A 59 -6.15 14.34 2.84
CA ALA A 59 -5.91 15.59 2.13
C ALA A 59 -7.00 15.83 1.08
N PHE A 60 -7.54 17.04 1.07
CA PHE A 60 -8.54 17.52 0.15
C PHE A 60 -7.97 18.68 -0.69
N VAL A 61 -8.04 18.54 -2.01
CA VAL A 61 -7.45 19.48 -2.97
C VAL A 61 -8.51 20.47 -3.42
N PHE A 62 -8.22 21.77 -3.26
CA PHE A 62 -9.11 22.82 -3.74
C PHE A 62 -8.94 22.96 -5.25
N ARG A 63 -9.91 22.43 -5.98
CA ARG A 63 -9.93 22.44 -7.45
C ARG A 63 -11.21 23.07 -7.98
N GLY A 64 -11.07 23.97 -8.94
CA GLY A 64 -12.18 24.62 -9.66
C GLY A 64 -12.44 26.05 -9.18
N ASP A 65 -13.24 26.78 -9.96
CA ASP A 65 -13.74 28.12 -9.62
C ASP A 65 -15.28 28.09 -9.56
N PRO A 66 -15.91 28.42 -8.41
CA PRO A 66 -15.26 28.70 -7.12
C PRO A 66 -14.65 27.44 -6.49
N ALA A 67 -13.57 27.64 -5.74
CA ALA A 67 -12.94 26.56 -4.98
C ALA A 67 -13.99 25.91 -4.05
N PRO A 68 -14.16 24.58 -4.08
CA PRO A 68 -15.13 23.91 -3.22
C PRO A 68 -14.76 24.18 -1.75
N VAL A 69 -15.76 24.48 -0.93
CA VAL A 69 -15.55 24.57 0.53
C VAL A 69 -15.06 23.21 1.02
N ALA A 70 -14.09 23.21 1.93
CA ALA A 70 -13.61 21.98 2.53
C ALA A 70 -14.80 21.17 3.08
N PRO A 71 -14.86 19.86 2.83
CA PRO A 71 -15.90 19.00 3.38
C PRO A 71 -16.05 19.18 4.90
N GLU A 72 -17.29 19.16 5.41
CA GLU A 72 -17.57 19.38 6.85
C GLU A 72 -16.91 18.34 7.77
N ASP A 73 -16.54 17.18 7.22
CA ASP A 73 -15.81 16.09 7.88
C ASP A 73 -14.31 16.35 8.04
N LEU A 74 -13.76 17.39 7.40
CA LEU A 74 -12.40 17.85 7.65
C LEU A 74 -12.37 18.85 8.82
N VAL A 75 -11.97 18.37 10.00
CA VAL A 75 -11.75 19.17 11.21
C VAL A 75 -10.25 19.30 11.50
N ASN A 76 -9.83 20.40 12.13
CA ASN A 76 -8.43 20.68 12.52
C ASN A 76 -7.45 20.56 11.34
N THR A 77 -7.74 21.30 10.26
CA THR A 77 -6.96 21.23 9.02
C THR A 77 -5.84 22.25 8.99
N ASP A 78 -4.71 21.84 8.42
CA ASP A 78 -3.66 22.73 7.94
C ASP A 78 -3.72 22.87 6.42
N HIS A 79 -2.99 23.85 5.89
CA HIS A 79 -2.88 24.12 4.46
C HIS A 79 -1.53 23.68 3.91
N GLY A 80 -1.52 23.17 2.68
CA GLY A 80 -0.29 22.79 2.01
C GLY A 80 -0.46 22.70 0.50
N THR A 81 0.59 22.27 -0.18
CA THR A 81 0.59 22.02 -1.63
C THR A 81 0.89 20.55 -1.88
N VAL A 82 0.14 19.93 -2.78
CA VAL A 82 0.40 18.53 -3.18
C VAL A 82 1.68 18.49 -4.02
N ARG A 83 2.72 17.86 -3.50
CA ARG A 83 4.02 17.73 -4.19
C ARG A 83 4.06 16.53 -5.12
N SER A 84 3.45 15.42 -4.73
CA SER A 84 3.38 14.19 -5.51
C SER A 84 2.20 13.33 -5.06
N ILE A 85 1.81 12.36 -5.90
CA ILE A 85 0.88 11.29 -5.56
C ILE A 85 1.62 9.96 -5.61
N ILE A 86 1.37 9.11 -4.63
CA ILE A 86 1.90 7.75 -4.55
C ILE A 86 0.78 6.75 -4.25
N TYR A 87 1.07 5.48 -4.48
CA TYR A 87 0.20 4.36 -4.19
C TYR A 87 0.89 3.46 -3.18
N GLU A 88 0.41 3.52 -1.94
CA GLU A 88 0.87 2.67 -0.85
C GLU A 88 0.17 1.32 -0.93
N ILE A 89 0.94 0.23 -0.86
CA ILE A 89 0.42 -1.10 -0.60
C ILE A 89 0.51 -1.37 0.89
N THR A 90 -0.64 -1.64 1.50
CA THR A 90 -0.73 -2.16 2.87
C THR A 90 -1.25 -3.59 2.85
N GLY A 91 -1.00 -4.34 3.92
CA GLY A 91 -1.48 -5.69 4.07
C GLY A 91 -1.45 -6.14 5.52
N LYS A 92 -1.51 -7.46 5.71
CA LYS A 92 -1.36 -8.12 7.00
C LYS A 92 -0.33 -9.24 6.94
N CYS A 93 0.49 -9.32 7.97
CA CYS A 93 1.36 -10.46 8.25
C CYS A 93 0.84 -11.12 9.53
N GLY A 94 0.16 -12.28 9.40
CA GLY A 94 -0.72 -12.77 10.47
C GLY A 94 -1.83 -11.76 10.77
N ASP A 95 -1.93 -11.31 12.02
CA ASP A 95 -2.92 -10.30 12.45
C ASP A 95 -2.38 -8.87 12.43
N ALA A 96 -1.08 -8.68 12.24
CA ALA A 96 -0.44 -7.37 12.30
C ALA A 96 -0.58 -6.63 10.96
N PRO A 97 -1.04 -5.36 10.94
CA PRO A 97 -1.00 -4.54 9.74
C PRO A 97 0.46 -4.25 9.37
N VAL A 98 0.77 -4.34 8.08
CA VAL A 98 2.11 -4.09 7.56
C VAL A 98 2.05 -3.19 6.33
N HIS A 99 2.98 -2.25 6.26
CA HIS A 99 3.28 -1.53 5.04
C HIS A 99 4.14 -2.43 4.15
N VAL A 100 3.77 -2.55 2.88
CA VAL A 100 4.45 -3.44 1.92
C VAL A 100 5.37 -2.63 1.00
N GLY A 101 4.91 -1.46 0.52
CA GLY A 101 5.72 -0.57 -0.30
C GLY A 101 4.93 0.60 -0.87
N ASP A 102 5.66 1.61 -1.36
CA ASP A 102 5.13 2.78 -2.05
C ASP A 102 5.52 2.75 -3.54
N TYR A 103 4.58 3.12 -4.41
CA TYR A 103 4.76 3.12 -5.86
C TYR A 103 4.30 4.45 -6.47
N GLU A 104 4.91 4.83 -7.59
CA GLU A 104 4.60 6.09 -8.27
C GLU A 104 3.28 6.00 -9.06
N THR A 105 2.91 4.81 -9.55
CA THR A 105 1.66 4.61 -10.30
C THR A 105 0.79 3.48 -9.73
N ARG A 106 -0.52 3.56 -10.00
CA ARG A 106 -1.47 2.54 -9.59
C ARG A 106 -1.18 1.18 -10.22
N GLU A 107 -0.76 1.20 -11.48
CA GLU A 107 -0.47 0.00 -12.26
C GLU A 107 0.74 -0.74 -11.70
N GLN A 108 1.77 0.00 -11.26
CA GLN A 108 2.93 -0.58 -10.58
C GLN A 108 2.52 -1.25 -9.27
N ALA A 109 1.73 -0.56 -8.44
CA ALA A 109 1.22 -1.14 -7.20
C ALA A 109 0.37 -2.38 -7.46
N GLN A 110 -0.52 -2.33 -8.46
CA GLN A 110 -1.38 -3.44 -8.83
C GLN A 110 -0.58 -4.65 -9.32
N ALA A 111 0.44 -4.45 -10.16
CA ALA A 111 1.29 -5.53 -10.64
C ALA A 111 1.99 -6.27 -9.48
N ILE A 112 2.37 -5.56 -8.41
CA ILE A 112 2.94 -6.16 -7.21
C ILE A 112 1.89 -6.94 -6.41
N VAL A 113 0.69 -6.38 -6.22
CA VAL A 113 -0.42 -7.09 -5.57
C VAL A 113 -0.73 -8.39 -6.31
N ASP A 114 -0.84 -8.33 -7.65
CA ASP A 114 -1.12 -9.48 -8.49
C ASP A 114 0.02 -10.51 -8.37
N ALA A 115 1.28 -10.09 -8.42
CA ALA A 115 2.43 -10.97 -8.28
C ALA A 115 2.48 -11.68 -6.92
N VAL A 116 2.17 -10.96 -5.83
CA VAL A 116 2.16 -11.53 -4.46
C VAL A 116 0.98 -12.47 -4.26
N GLN A 117 -0.20 -12.12 -4.77
CA GLN A 117 -1.38 -12.99 -4.71
C GLN A 117 -1.20 -14.26 -5.55
N PHE A 118 -0.56 -14.15 -6.72
CA PHE A 118 -0.40 -15.26 -7.65
C PHE A 118 0.73 -16.23 -7.25
N HIS A 119 1.65 -15.86 -6.36
CA HIS A 119 2.78 -16.72 -5.95
C HIS A 119 2.47 -17.83 -4.94
N THR A 120 1.20 -18.12 -4.67
CA THR A 120 0.80 -19.42 -4.09
C THR A 120 0.40 -20.45 -5.15
N GLY A 121 0.55 -20.12 -6.44
CA GLY A 121 0.41 -21.05 -7.55
C GLY A 121 1.69 -21.86 -7.79
N THR A 122 1.79 -23.03 -7.15
CA THR A 122 2.85 -24.04 -7.33
C THR A 122 4.22 -23.65 -6.76
N PHE A 123 4.43 -23.89 -5.46
CA PHE A 123 5.70 -24.55 -5.13
C PHE A 123 5.69 -25.87 -5.89
N SER A 124 6.58 -26.04 -6.87
CA SER A 124 6.92 -27.37 -7.35
C SER A 124 7.22 -28.19 -6.10
N ARG A 125 6.41 -29.21 -5.83
CA ARG A 125 6.70 -30.21 -4.80
C ARG A 125 7.93 -30.98 -5.23
N CYS A 126 9.11 -30.36 -5.15
CA CYS A 126 10.37 -31.07 -5.17
C CYS A 126 10.69 -31.55 -3.76
N TRP A 127 9.75 -32.25 -3.11
CA TRP A 127 10.05 -33.31 -2.16
C TRP A 127 8.75 -34.05 -1.77
N GLU A 128 8.40 -35.07 -2.53
CA GLU A 128 7.50 -36.15 -2.13
C GLU A 128 8.33 -37.40 -2.47
N GLY A 129 8.99 -38.08 -1.53
CA GLY A 129 8.49 -38.89 -0.42
C GLY A 129 9.05 -40.32 -0.65
N GLU A 130 10.19 -40.66 -0.05
CA GLU A 130 10.34 -41.56 1.13
C GLU A 130 10.58 -43.05 0.73
N PRO A 131 10.88 -43.99 1.67
CA PRO A 131 12.11 -44.80 1.71
C PRO A 131 11.94 -46.25 1.22
N GLN A 132 13.00 -46.89 0.75
CA GLN A 132 13.09 -48.36 0.74
C GLN A 132 14.39 -48.86 1.36
N ASN A 133 14.26 -49.27 2.61
CA ASN A 133 15.12 -50.26 3.24
C ASN A 133 14.89 -51.60 2.52
N SER A 134 15.91 -52.13 1.85
CA SER A 134 16.02 -53.56 1.58
C SER A 134 17.34 -54.06 2.13
N GLU A 135 17.24 -54.56 3.35
CA GLU A 135 18.22 -55.39 4.01
C GLU A 135 18.60 -56.63 3.16
N LYS A 136 19.91 -56.95 3.15
CA LYS A 136 20.55 -58.29 3.12
C LYS A 136 21.35 -58.79 1.88
N ILE A 137 22.68 -58.86 2.13
CA ILE A 137 23.66 -59.99 2.02
C ILE A 137 24.00 -60.57 0.62
N VAL A 138 25.33 -60.85 0.49
CA VAL A 138 26.06 -61.78 -0.40
C VAL A 138 26.51 -61.11 -1.72
N ARG A 139 27.79 -60.93 -2.06
CA ARG A 139 29.03 -61.68 -1.78
C ARG A 139 30.25 -60.76 -1.95
#